data_AF-A0A8H4VVN1-F1
#
_entry.id   AF-A0A8H4VVN1-F1
#
_cell.length_a   1.000
_cell.length_b   1.000
_cell.length_c   1.000
_cell.angle_alpha   90.00
_cell.angle_beta   90.00
_cell.angle_gamma   90.00
#
_symmetry.space_group_name_H-M   'P 1'
#
loop_
_entity.id
_entity.type
_entity.pdbx_description
1 polymer ?
#
loop_
_entity_poly.entity_id
_entity_poly.type
_entity_poly.pdbx_seq_one_letter_code
_entity_poly.pdbx_strand_id
1 'polypeptide(L)'
;MLVELAQQLGWDPLNTRKVADSKAYADVVKEVGAEEGIAVIDVWTKFMELAGWKEGELLPGSKEGGKNAILSGLLCDGLHLTSKGYKVVFDELAACLKAHFPGYPLYKMPYAVKIDWELAMGDQYWDVNNAN
;
A
#
# COMPACT_ATOMS: atom_id res chain seq x y z
N MET A 1 31.36 13.74 5.26
CA MET A 1 32.13 12.54 4.87
C MET A 1 31.43 11.67 3.82
N LEU A 2 30.33 10.96 4.10
CA LEU A 2 29.66 10.10 3.07
C LEU A 2 28.94 10.89 1.96
N VAL A 3 28.26 11.99 2.30
CA VAL A 3 27.55 12.83 1.31
C VAL A 3 28.54 13.55 0.39
N GLU A 4 29.64 14.06 0.93
CA GLU A 4 30.71 14.71 0.15
C GLU A 4 31.40 13.72 -0.79
N LEU A 5 31.66 12.48 -0.31
CA LEU A 5 32.25 11.43 -1.15
C LEU A 5 31.31 11.03 -2.29
N ALA A 6 30.01 10.91 -2.02
CA ALA A 6 29.01 10.62 -3.05
C ALA A 6 28.98 11.71 -4.13
N GLN A 7 28.95 12.99 -3.71
CA GLN A 7 28.97 14.13 -4.62
C GLN A 7 30.23 14.18 -5.49
N GLN A 8 31.40 13.87 -4.92
CA GLN A 8 32.66 13.76 -5.67
C GLN A 8 32.64 12.63 -6.71
N LEU A 9 31.86 11.58 -6.49
CA LEU A 9 31.66 10.47 -7.43
C LEU A 9 30.52 10.74 -8.45
N GLY A 10 29.95 11.95 -8.45
CA GLY A 10 28.81 12.30 -9.33
C GLY A 10 27.49 11.65 -8.92
N TRP A 11 27.43 11.02 -7.75
CA TRP A 11 26.23 10.46 -7.17
C TRP A 11 25.63 11.48 -6.20
N ASP A 12 24.44 11.99 -6.50
CA ASP A 12 23.71 12.87 -5.59
C ASP A 12 22.64 12.07 -4.83
N PRO A 13 22.98 11.46 -3.67
CA PRO A 13 22.05 10.63 -2.92
C PRO A 13 20.80 11.41 -2.47
N LEU A 14 20.88 12.73 -2.36
CA LEU A 14 19.76 13.59 -1.97
C LEU A 14 18.78 13.85 -3.13
N ASN A 15 19.15 13.52 -4.36
CA ASN A 15 18.37 13.81 -5.56
C ASN A 15 17.91 12.53 -6.29
N THR A 16 18.17 11.37 -5.70
CA THR A 16 17.78 10.06 -6.26
C THR A 16 16.37 9.59 -5.88
N ARG A 17 15.70 10.27 -4.94
CA ARG A 17 14.37 9.89 -4.44
C ARG A 17 13.47 11.12 -4.35
N LYS A 18 12.74 11.41 -5.43
CA LYS A 18 11.83 12.54 -5.48
C LYS A 18 10.39 12.05 -5.29
N VAL A 19 9.62 12.74 -4.44
CA VAL A 19 8.20 12.42 -4.23
C VAL A 19 7.39 12.55 -5.52
N ALA A 20 7.80 13.46 -6.43
CA ALA A 20 7.21 13.60 -7.76
C ALA A 20 7.38 12.34 -8.62
N ASP A 21 8.52 11.66 -8.54
CA ASP A 21 8.76 10.42 -9.28
C ASP A 21 7.83 9.32 -8.74
N SER A 22 7.68 9.21 -7.41
CA SER A 22 6.74 8.25 -6.81
C SER A 22 5.30 8.47 -7.27
N LYS A 23 4.86 9.73 -7.41
CA LYS A 23 3.54 10.06 -7.99
C LYS A 23 3.44 9.57 -9.43
N ALA A 24 4.40 9.94 -10.28
CA ALA A 24 4.38 9.58 -11.69
C ALA A 24 4.33 8.06 -11.90
N TYR A 25 5.11 7.30 -11.12
CA TYR A 25 5.04 5.84 -11.16
C TYR A 25 3.71 5.29 -10.65
N ALA A 26 3.14 5.85 -9.56
CA ALA A 26 1.83 5.43 -9.07
C ALA A 26 0.72 5.65 -10.11
N ASP A 27 0.76 6.79 -10.80
CA ASP A 27 -0.19 7.11 -11.87
C ASP A 27 -0.07 6.13 -13.05
N VAL A 28 1.16 5.86 -13.53
CA VAL A 28 1.39 4.90 -14.62
C VAL A 28 1.01 3.47 -14.23
N VAL A 29 1.27 3.03 -13.00
CA VAL A 29 0.88 1.67 -12.55
C VAL A 29 -0.65 1.49 -12.56
N LYS A 30 -1.42 2.53 -12.24
CA LYS A 30 -2.88 2.48 -12.35
C LYS A 30 -3.34 2.35 -13.81
N GLU A 31 -2.72 3.11 -14.71
CA GLU A 31 -3.03 3.05 -16.14
C GLU A 31 -2.77 1.64 -16.69
N VAL A 32 -1.59 1.07 -16.42
CA VAL A 32 -1.24 -0.30 -16.83
C VAL A 32 -2.20 -1.33 -16.22
N GLY A 33 -2.55 -1.19 -14.94
CA GLY A 33 -3.53 -2.08 -14.31
C GLY A 33 -4.89 -2.05 -15.01
N ALA A 34 -5.36 -0.86 -15.40
CA ALA A 34 -6.60 -0.71 -16.13
C ALA A 34 -6.52 -1.32 -17.54
N GLU A 35 -5.41 -1.13 -18.25
CA GLU A 35 -5.16 -1.70 -19.58
C GLU A 35 -5.16 -3.23 -19.55
N GLU A 36 -4.55 -3.83 -18.54
CA GLU A 36 -4.44 -5.29 -18.38
C GLU A 36 -5.66 -5.92 -17.66
N GLY A 37 -6.60 -5.11 -17.19
CA GLY A 37 -7.75 -5.59 -16.41
C GLY A 37 -7.36 -6.16 -15.04
N ILE A 38 -6.25 -5.71 -14.46
CA ILE A 38 -5.74 -6.13 -13.15
C ILE A 38 -6.08 -5.06 -12.12
N ALA A 39 -6.68 -5.46 -11.01
CA ALA A 39 -6.96 -4.56 -9.90
C ALA A 39 -5.66 -4.05 -9.26
N VAL A 40 -5.56 -2.73 -9.08
CA VAL A 40 -4.40 -2.05 -8.47
C VAL A 40 -4.81 -1.38 -7.16
N ILE A 41 -4.01 -1.59 -6.12
CA ILE A 41 -4.16 -0.91 -4.83
C ILE A 41 -3.28 0.35 -4.85
N ASP A 42 -3.89 1.52 -5.01
CA ASP A 42 -3.18 2.80 -5.02
C ASP A 42 -2.88 3.29 -3.60
N VAL A 43 -1.88 2.67 -2.97
CA VAL A 43 -1.40 3.04 -1.63
C VAL A 43 -0.85 4.46 -1.61
N TRP A 44 -0.23 4.93 -2.71
CA TRP A 44 0.37 6.25 -2.76
C TRP A 44 -0.70 7.33 -2.62
N THR A 45 -1.75 7.30 -3.44
CA THR A 45 -2.84 8.28 -3.35
C THR A 45 -3.50 8.19 -2.00
N LYS A 46 -3.74 6.98 -1.48
CA LYS A 46 -4.33 6.81 -0.15
C LYS A 46 -3.52 7.49 0.95
N PHE A 47 -2.20 7.38 0.92
CA PHE A 47 -1.32 8.01 1.89
C PHE A 47 -1.33 9.53 1.76
N MET A 48 -1.36 10.05 0.52
CA MET A 48 -1.44 11.50 0.28
C MET A 48 -2.78 12.08 0.74
N GLU A 49 -3.90 11.40 0.49
CA GLU A 49 -5.23 11.78 0.99
C GLU A 49 -5.28 11.80 2.51
N LEU A 50 -4.73 10.76 3.18
CA LEU A 50 -4.63 10.72 4.63
C LEU A 50 -3.75 11.86 5.17
N ALA A 51 -2.70 12.22 4.45
CA ALA A 51 -1.86 13.38 4.76
C ALA A 51 -2.55 14.73 4.50
N GLY A 52 -3.75 14.73 3.94
CA GLY A 52 -4.55 15.92 3.65
C GLY A 52 -4.18 16.61 2.32
N TRP A 53 -3.37 15.99 1.49
CA TRP A 53 -2.98 16.53 0.19
C TRP A 53 -4.10 16.41 -0.84
N LYS A 54 -4.20 17.41 -1.71
CA LYS A 54 -5.10 17.42 -2.87
C LYS A 54 -4.31 17.66 -4.15
N GLU A 55 -4.80 17.11 -5.26
CA GLU A 55 -4.18 17.29 -6.58
C GLU A 55 -3.99 18.78 -6.90
N GLY A 56 -2.78 19.13 -7.37
CA GLY A 56 -2.34 20.51 -7.62
C GLY A 56 -1.67 21.21 -6.43
N GLU A 57 -1.73 20.67 -5.22
CA GLU A 57 -0.98 21.19 -4.07
C GLU A 57 0.49 20.72 -4.05
N LEU A 58 1.34 21.41 -3.29
CA LEU A 58 2.71 20.98 -3.06
C LEU A 58 2.73 19.61 -2.36
N LEU A 59 3.53 18.69 -2.88
CA LEU A 59 3.60 17.32 -2.38
C LEU A 59 4.23 17.27 -0.98
N PRO A 60 3.55 16.74 0.05
CA PRO A 60 4.15 16.49 1.35
C PRO A 60 5.35 15.55 1.22
N GLY A 61 6.44 15.85 1.95
CA GLY A 61 7.71 15.12 1.85
C GLY A 61 8.62 15.60 0.73
N SER A 62 8.16 16.47 -0.17
CA SER A 62 9.05 17.23 -1.07
C SER A 62 9.78 18.34 -0.32
N LYS A 63 10.79 18.94 -0.96
CA LYS A 63 11.53 20.06 -0.38
C LYS A 63 10.63 21.28 -0.17
N GLU A 64 9.72 21.52 -1.10
CA GLU A 64 8.80 22.65 -1.11
C GLU A 64 7.58 22.40 -0.21
N GLY A 65 7.02 21.19 -0.23
CA GLY A 65 5.85 20.80 0.58
C GLY A 65 6.17 20.45 2.04
N GLY A 66 7.45 20.27 2.38
CA GLY A 66 7.92 20.08 3.74
C GLY A 66 7.44 18.78 4.41
N LYS A 67 7.68 18.66 5.72
CA LYS A 67 7.29 17.49 6.49
C LYS A 67 5.79 17.52 6.81
N ASN A 68 5.15 16.36 6.74
CA ASN A 68 3.77 16.16 7.18
C ASN A 68 3.72 15.10 8.30
N ALA A 69 3.06 15.43 9.40
CA ALA A 69 3.04 14.58 10.60
C ALA A 69 2.29 13.25 10.38
N ILE A 70 1.22 13.26 9.57
CA ILE A 70 0.45 12.04 9.25
C ILE A 70 1.28 11.14 8.36
N LEU A 71 1.83 11.68 7.26
CA LEU A 71 2.72 10.92 6.37
C LEU A 71 3.93 10.35 7.14
N SER A 72 4.53 11.14 8.03
CA SER A 72 5.63 10.67 8.89
C SER A 72 5.19 9.61 9.90
N GLY A 73 3.91 9.53 10.25
CA GLY A 73 3.37 8.46 11.08
C GLY A 73 3.14 7.14 10.32
N LEU A 74 3.03 7.21 8.99
CA LEU A 74 2.87 6.06 8.10
C LEU A 74 4.20 5.45 7.66
N LEU A 75 5.30 6.20 7.74
CA LEU A 75 6.64 5.81 7.29
C LEU A 75 7.65 5.89 8.45
N CYS A 76 8.49 4.87 8.67
CA CYS A 76 9.43 4.87 9.79
C CYS A 76 10.71 5.67 9.51
N ASP A 77 11.21 5.64 8.27
CA ASP A 77 12.44 6.30 7.81
C ASP A 77 12.23 7.16 6.57
N GLY A 78 10.96 7.44 6.23
CA GLY A 78 10.57 8.14 5.00
C GLY A 78 10.44 7.24 3.78
N LEU A 79 10.66 5.92 3.91
CA LEU A 79 10.44 4.93 2.85
C LEU A 79 9.66 3.71 3.35
N HIS A 80 10.16 3.04 4.39
CA HIS A 80 9.55 1.83 4.91
C HIS A 80 8.30 2.14 5.74
N LEU A 81 7.29 1.27 5.66
CA LEU A 81 6.03 1.46 6.36
C LEU A 81 6.17 1.20 7.87
N THR A 82 5.48 2.01 8.67
CA THR A 82 5.20 1.68 10.07
C THR A 82 4.08 0.64 10.16
N SER A 83 3.77 0.16 11.37
CA SER A 83 2.57 -0.66 11.61
C SER A 83 1.29 0.05 11.17
N LYS A 84 1.21 1.37 11.33
CA LYS A 84 0.08 2.18 10.84
C LYS A 84 0.03 2.19 9.30
N GLY A 85 1.18 2.36 8.65
CA GLY A 85 1.28 2.29 7.18
C GLY A 85 0.86 0.92 6.64
N TYR A 86 1.36 -0.17 7.23
CA TYR A 86 0.97 -1.53 6.86
C TYR A 86 -0.52 -1.81 7.09
N LYS A 87 -1.12 -1.24 8.15
CA LYS A 87 -2.56 -1.38 8.36
C LYS A 87 -3.38 -0.77 7.22
N VAL A 88 -2.99 0.41 6.71
CA VAL A 88 -3.66 1.02 5.55
C VAL A 88 -3.54 0.10 4.33
N VAL A 89 -2.34 -0.42 4.03
CA VAL A 89 -2.14 -1.35 2.91
C VAL A 89 -3.02 -2.60 3.06
N PHE A 90 -3.08 -3.18 4.26
CA PHE A 90 -3.89 -4.36 4.53
C PHE A 90 -5.39 -4.08 4.35
N ASP A 91 -5.89 -2.97 4.88
CA ASP A 91 -7.30 -2.60 4.77
C ASP A 91 -7.71 -2.36 3.29
N GLU A 92 -6.85 -1.72 2.50
CA GLU A 92 -7.09 -1.52 1.06
C GLU A 92 -6.99 -2.84 0.26
N LEU A 93 -6.05 -3.72 0.60
CA LEU A 93 -5.98 -5.07 0.02
C LEU A 93 -7.24 -5.88 0.32
N ALA A 94 -7.71 -5.85 1.56
CA ALA A 94 -8.94 -6.52 1.98
C ALA A 94 -10.14 -6.02 1.17
N ALA A 95 -10.25 -4.70 0.99
CA ALA A 95 -11.31 -4.09 0.18
C ALA A 95 -11.22 -4.52 -1.29
N CYS A 96 -10.00 -4.51 -1.88
CA CYS A 96 -9.76 -4.94 -3.25
C CYS A 96 -10.12 -6.42 -3.47
N LEU A 97 -9.70 -7.32 -2.57
CA LEU A 97 -10.05 -8.73 -2.63
C LEU A 97 -11.56 -8.94 -2.56
N LYS A 98 -12.25 -8.24 -1.65
CA LYS A 98 -13.71 -8.32 -1.54
C LYS A 98 -14.42 -7.85 -2.83
N ALA A 99 -13.92 -6.79 -3.47
CA ALA A 99 -14.54 -6.21 -4.65
C ALA A 99 -14.28 -7.03 -5.94
N HIS A 100 -13.06 -7.53 -6.11
CA HIS A 100 -12.61 -8.13 -7.37
C HIS A 100 -12.43 -9.65 -7.30
N PHE A 101 -12.29 -10.22 -6.12
CA PHE A 101 -11.99 -11.64 -5.90
C PHE A 101 -12.87 -12.26 -4.80
N PRO A 102 -14.22 -12.22 -4.93
CA PRO A 102 -15.13 -12.69 -3.87
C PRO A 102 -14.99 -14.18 -3.53
N GLY A 103 -14.43 -14.99 -4.43
CA GLY A 103 -14.09 -16.40 -4.17
C GLY A 103 -12.84 -16.61 -3.28
N TYR A 104 -12.11 -15.54 -2.94
CA TYR A 104 -10.91 -15.55 -2.12
C TYR A 104 -11.07 -14.64 -0.88
N PRO A 105 -12.01 -14.95 0.03
CA PRO A 105 -12.24 -14.19 1.26
C PRO A 105 -11.02 -14.24 2.20
N LEU A 106 -10.64 -13.13 2.83
CA LEU A 106 -9.50 -13.14 3.76
C LEU A 106 -9.67 -14.10 4.96
N TYR A 107 -10.88 -14.22 5.50
CA TYR A 107 -11.13 -14.90 6.78
C TYR A 107 -11.98 -16.17 6.67
N LYS A 108 -12.18 -16.66 5.44
CA LYS A 108 -13.05 -17.82 5.19
C LYS A 108 -12.49 -18.75 4.10
N MET A 109 -11.17 -18.73 3.89
CA MET A 109 -10.53 -19.73 3.04
C MET A 109 -10.51 -21.07 3.77
N PRO A 110 -10.99 -22.16 3.15
CA PRO A 110 -10.82 -23.49 3.74
C PRO A 110 -9.33 -23.79 3.85
N TYR A 111 -8.91 -24.31 5.01
CA TYR A 111 -7.54 -24.78 5.16
C TYR A 111 -7.26 -25.92 4.18
N ALA A 112 -6.05 -25.90 3.60
CA ALA A 112 -5.58 -26.96 2.71
C ALA A 112 -5.47 -28.31 3.43
N VAL A 113 -5.22 -28.28 4.74
CA VAL A 113 -5.23 -29.45 5.63
C VAL A 113 -6.17 -29.13 6.77
N LYS A 114 -7.23 -29.94 6.93
CA LYS A 114 -8.20 -29.79 8.00
C LYS A 114 -7.79 -30.66 9.19
N ILE A 115 -7.85 -30.11 10.40
CA ILE A 115 -7.67 -30.88 11.64
C ILE A 115 -9.01 -31.43 12.14
N ASP A 116 -8.99 -32.40 13.06
CA ASP A 116 -10.17 -33.20 13.45
C ASP A 116 -11.38 -32.35 13.86
N TRP A 117 -11.18 -31.26 14.59
CA TRP A 117 -12.29 -30.40 15.00
C TRP A 117 -12.88 -29.59 13.83
N GLU A 118 -12.10 -29.26 12.80
CA GLU A 118 -12.56 -28.58 11.59
C GLU A 118 -13.35 -29.52 10.68
N LEU A 119 -12.90 -30.79 10.59
CA LEU A 119 -13.65 -31.84 9.91
C LEU A 119 -15.01 -32.05 10.59
N ALA A 120 -15.03 -32.05 11.92
CA ALA A 120 -16.26 -32.20 12.70
C ALA A 120 -17.25 -31.04 12.53
N MET A 121 -16.76 -29.81 12.29
CA MET A 121 -17.61 -28.64 12.05
C MET A 121 -18.25 -28.61 10.65
N GLY A 122 -17.67 -29.35 9.69
CA GLY A 122 -18.16 -29.47 8.32
C GLY A 122 -17.91 -28.23 7.44
N ASP A 123 -18.31 -28.31 6.16
CA ASP A 123 -18.00 -27.28 5.16
C ASP A 123 -18.73 -25.94 5.37
N GLN A 124 -19.81 -25.94 6.17
CA GLN A 124 -20.58 -24.75 6.53
C GLN A 124 -19.79 -23.66 7.27
N TYR A 125 -18.70 -24.04 7.95
CA TYR A 125 -17.84 -23.08 8.66
C TYR A 125 -17.07 -22.17 7.68
N TRP A 126 -16.77 -22.68 6.49
CA TRP A 126 -16.01 -21.97 5.46
C TRP A 126 -16.90 -21.24 4.45
N ASP A 127 -18.23 -21.30 4.60
CA ASP A 127 -19.15 -20.64 3.70
C ASP A 127 -19.05 -19.11 3.82
N VAL A 128 -18.62 -18.49 2.72
CA VAL A 128 -18.48 -17.02 2.60
C VAL A 128 -19.79 -16.28 2.79
N ASN A 129 -20.91 -16.90 2.45
CA ASN A 129 -22.24 -16.31 2.51
C ASN A 129 -22.93 -16.53 3.87
N ASN A 130 -22.38 -17.39 4.72
CA ASN A 130 -22.95 -17.69 6.01
C ASN A 130 -22.51 -16.62 7.03
N ALA A 131 -23.45 -15.78 7.50
CA ALA A 131 -23.15 -14.62 8.35
C ALA A 131 -22.99 -14.97 9.85
N ASN A 132 -23.01 -16.26 10.20
CA ASN A 132 -22.85 -16.74 11.58
C ASN A 132 -21.44 -16.50 12.13
#